data_AF-A0AAC8YMY3-F1
#
_entry.id   AF-A0AAC8YMY3-F1
#
_cell.length_a   1.000
_cell.length_b   1.000
_cell.length_c   1.000
_cell.angle_alpha   90.00
_cell.angle_beta   90.00
_cell.angle_gamma   90.00
#
_symmetry.space_group_name_H-M   'P 1'
#
loop_
_entity.id
_entity.type
_entity.pdbx_description
1 polymer ?
#
loop_
_entity_poly.entity_id
_entity_poly.type
_entity_poly.pdbx_seq_one_letter_code
_entity_poly.pdbx_strand_id
1 'polypeptide(L)'
;MRHSILLISMAGVMVASVASAEECDRNDQTQMGMNICAAQDYAASDAKLNVAYGDIMKRLSDNAGARKLLQDSQRAWIAFRDAECKFASSGVEGGSVQPMIHSGCLQGLIDARVTQLGSYLKCEEGDLSCPVPGQ
;
A
#
# COMPACT_ATOMS: atom_id res chain seq x y z
N MET A 1 21.38 -61.61 14.33
CA MET A 1 19.90 -61.59 14.31
C MET A 1 19.49 -60.25 13.71
N ARG A 2 18.71 -60.27 12.62
CA ARG A 2 18.24 -59.08 11.88
C ARG A 2 17.10 -58.45 12.67
N HIS A 3 17.23 -57.18 13.07
CA HIS A 3 16.10 -56.40 13.58
C HIS A 3 15.77 -55.30 12.56
N SER A 4 14.76 -55.57 11.74
CA SER A 4 14.14 -54.57 10.86
C SER A 4 13.30 -53.63 11.71
N ILE A 5 13.75 -52.39 11.89
CA ILE A 5 12.96 -51.33 12.52
C ILE A 5 12.22 -50.59 11.39
N LEU A 6 10.92 -50.85 11.28
CA LEU A 6 9.99 -50.10 10.45
C LEU A 6 9.75 -48.74 11.14
N LEU A 7 10.31 -47.66 10.60
CA LEU A 7 10.00 -46.29 11.04
C LEU A 7 8.82 -45.76 10.23
N ILE A 8 7.67 -45.66 10.89
CA ILE A 8 6.45 -45.05 10.38
C ILE A 8 6.69 -43.54 10.24
N SER A 9 6.68 -43.03 9.02
CA SER A 9 6.79 -41.61 8.72
C SER A 9 5.47 -40.91 9.06
N MET A 10 5.48 -40.05 10.08
CA MET A 10 4.35 -39.22 10.47
C MET A 10 4.38 -37.94 9.64
N ALA A 11 3.71 -37.97 8.48
CA ALA A 11 3.50 -36.79 7.66
C ALA A 11 2.45 -35.88 8.35
N GLY A 12 2.92 -34.80 8.98
CA GLY A 12 2.05 -33.77 9.54
C GLY A 12 1.33 -33.00 8.44
N VAL A 13 0.00 -33.07 8.41
CA VAL A 13 -0.84 -32.26 7.53
C VAL A 13 -0.82 -30.82 8.05
N MET A 14 -0.14 -29.94 7.34
CA MET A 14 -0.22 -28.49 7.56
C MET A 14 -1.49 -27.99 6.89
N VAL A 15 -2.55 -27.75 7.67
CA VAL A 15 -3.74 -27.04 7.18
C VAL A 15 -3.38 -25.55 7.13
N ALA A 16 -3.16 -25.02 5.94
CA ALA A 16 -3.01 -23.58 5.74
C ALA A 16 -4.39 -22.93 5.90
N SER A 17 -4.57 -22.14 6.97
CA SER A 17 -5.75 -21.29 7.13
C SER A 17 -5.69 -20.16 6.10
N VAL A 18 -6.49 -20.26 5.04
CA VAL A 18 -6.81 -19.12 4.18
C VAL A 18 -7.76 -18.21 4.97
N ALA A 19 -7.22 -17.13 5.53
CA ALA A 19 -8.05 -16.05 6.06
C ALA A 19 -8.76 -15.38 4.89
N SER A 20 -10.08 -15.53 4.77
CA SER A 20 -10.87 -14.76 3.81
C SER A 20 -10.89 -13.31 4.28
N ALA A 21 -10.41 -12.39 3.44
CA ALA A 21 -10.67 -10.96 3.66
C ALA A 21 -12.20 -10.77 3.60
N GLU A 22 -12.78 -10.24 4.67
CA GLU A 22 -14.20 -9.91 4.73
C GLU A 22 -14.48 -8.81 3.69
N GLU A 23 -15.46 -9.04 2.82
CA GLU A 23 -15.82 -8.08 1.76
C GLU A 23 -16.60 -6.91 2.38
N CYS A 24 -16.39 -5.69 1.89
CA CYS A 24 -17.06 -4.53 2.46
C CYS A 24 -18.54 -4.52 2.05
N ASP A 25 -19.43 -4.67 3.03
CA ASP A 25 -20.84 -4.32 2.88
C ASP A 25 -21.05 -2.86 3.28
N ARG A 26 -21.29 -2.00 2.30
CA ARG A 26 -21.56 -0.56 2.53
C ARG A 26 -22.87 -0.31 3.27
N ASN A 27 -23.73 -1.31 3.42
CA ASN A 27 -24.95 -1.22 4.23
C ASN A 27 -24.69 -1.55 5.70
N ASP A 28 -23.58 -2.20 6.05
CA ASP A 28 -23.19 -2.44 7.44
C ASP A 28 -22.74 -1.13 8.10
N GLN A 29 -23.63 -0.55 8.91
CA GLN A 29 -23.37 0.69 9.65
C GLN A 29 -22.71 0.44 11.02
N THR A 30 -22.29 -0.79 11.32
CA THR A 30 -21.48 -1.04 12.52
C THR A 30 -20.09 -0.41 12.34
N GLN A 31 -19.44 -0.06 13.46
CA GLN A 31 -18.07 0.43 13.40
C GLN A 31 -17.10 -0.58 12.77
N MET A 32 -17.37 -1.88 12.93
CA MET A 32 -16.57 -2.94 12.30
C MET A 32 -16.71 -2.90 10.78
N GLY A 33 -17.94 -2.90 10.26
CA GLY A 33 -18.21 -2.78 8.83
C GLY A 33 -17.58 -1.52 8.22
N MET A 34 -17.75 -0.37 8.89
CA MET A 34 -17.12 0.88 8.44
C MET A 34 -15.58 0.82 8.46
N ASN A 35 -14.96 0.20 9.46
CA ASN A 35 -13.52 -0.02 9.49
C ASN A 35 -13.04 -0.90 8.33
N ILE A 36 -13.77 -1.99 8.01
CA ILE A 36 -13.47 -2.88 6.87
C ILE A 36 -13.53 -2.11 5.56
N CYS A 37 -14.60 -1.34 5.36
CA CYS A 37 -14.78 -0.55 4.15
C CYS A 37 -13.70 0.52 3.98
N ALA A 38 -13.35 1.25 5.04
CA ALA A 38 -12.26 2.22 5.01
C ALA A 38 -10.90 1.54 4.71
N ALA A 39 -10.68 0.33 5.23
CA ALA A 39 -9.47 -0.44 4.94
C ALA A 39 -9.38 -0.83 3.45
N GLN A 40 -10.49 -1.26 2.86
CA GLN A 40 -10.55 -1.59 1.44
C GLN A 40 -10.38 -0.37 0.54
N ASP A 41 -10.97 0.77 0.90
CA ASP A 41 -10.82 2.02 0.16
C ASP A 41 -9.36 2.51 0.15
N TYR A 42 -8.66 2.46 1.30
CA TYR A 42 -7.23 2.78 1.31
C TYR A 42 -6.45 1.78 0.41
N ALA A 43 -6.74 0.48 0.49
CA ALA A 43 -6.02 -0.54 -0.28
C ALA A 43 -6.18 -0.33 -1.79
N ALA A 44 -7.37 0.07 -2.23
CA ALA A 44 -7.63 0.43 -3.62
C ALA A 44 -6.82 1.66 -4.07
N SER A 45 -6.68 2.67 -3.21
CA SER A 45 -5.83 3.83 -3.48
C SER A 45 -4.34 3.48 -3.49
N ASP A 46 -3.88 2.60 -2.59
CA ASP A 46 -2.48 2.14 -2.58
C ASP A 46 -2.13 1.35 -3.85
N ALA A 47 -3.05 0.57 -4.39
CA ALA A 47 -2.87 -0.09 -5.69
C ALA A 47 -2.64 0.95 -6.82
N LYS A 48 -3.41 2.04 -6.85
CA LYS A 48 -3.22 3.13 -7.83
C LYS A 48 -1.86 3.82 -7.67
N LEU A 49 -1.41 4.03 -6.43
CA LEU A 49 -0.09 4.59 -6.14
C LEU A 49 1.04 3.72 -6.70
N ASN A 50 0.95 2.41 -6.50
CA ASN A 50 1.96 1.47 -7.00
C ASN A 50 2.00 1.43 -8.54
N VAL A 51 0.85 1.55 -9.21
CA VAL A 51 0.79 1.69 -10.67
C VAL A 51 1.49 2.96 -11.13
N ALA A 52 1.10 4.13 -10.62
CA ALA A 52 1.69 5.41 -11.01
C ALA A 52 3.20 5.48 -10.74
N TYR A 53 3.64 4.99 -9.57
CA TYR A 53 5.05 4.86 -9.23
C TYR A 53 5.79 3.93 -10.21
N GLY A 54 5.22 2.76 -10.50
CA GLY A 54 5.78 1.79 -11.44
C GLY A 54 5.96 2.37 -12.85
N ASP A 55 4.99 3.14 -13.33
CA ASP A 55 5.05 3.75 -14.67
C ASP A 55 6.13 4.82 -14.77
N ILE A 56 6.31 5.65 -13.74
CA ILE A 56 7.44 6.59 -13.70
C ILE A 56 8.77 5.83 -13.65
N MET A 57 8.87 4.78 -12.82
CA MET A 57 10.08 3.97 -12.74
C MET A 57 10.45 3.36 -14.09
N LYS A 58 9.47 2.94 -14.90
CA LYS A 58 9.69 2.48 -16.28
C LYS A 58 10.24 3.60 -17.17
N ARG A 59 9.64 4.80 -17.15
CA ARG A 59 10.14 5.97 -17.93
C ARG A 59 11.56 6.39 -17.53
N LEU A 60 11.95 6.12 -16.29
CA LEU A 60 13.29 6.40 -15.78
C LEU A 60 14.28 5.24 -15.98
N SER A 61 13.96 4.18 -16.74
CA SER A 61 14.80 2.97 -16.88
C SER A 61 16.26 3.27 -17.20
N ASP A 62 16.49 4.26 -18.05
CA ASP A 62 17.81 4.60 -18.59
C ASP A 62 18.53 5.68 -17.75
N ASN A 63 17.89 6.14 -16.66
CA ASN A 63 18.44 7.14 -15.74
C ASN A 63 18.45 6.62 -14.30
N ALA A 64 19.50 5.85 -13.96
CA ALA A 64 19.67 5.24 -12.65
C ALA A 64 19.71 6.29 -11.50
N GLY A 65 20.30 7.46 -11.75
CA GLY A 65 20.34 8.55 -10.77
C GLY A 65 18.95 9.07 -10.42
N ALA A 66 18.14 9.38 -11.43
CA ALA A 66 16.76 9.83 -11.23
C ALA A 66 15.88 8.76 -10.57
N ARG A 67 16.05 7.47 -10.93
CA ARG A 67 15.36 6.35 -10.25
C ARG A 67 15.68 6.32 -8.77
N LYS A 68 16.96 6.48 -8.40
CA LYS A 68 17.38 6.50 -6.99
C LYS A 68 16.75 7.66 -6.23
N LEU A 69 16.70 8.85 -6.84
CA LEU A 69 16.05 10.03 -6.26
C LEU A 69 14.55 9.81 -6.04
N LEU A 70 13.83 9.23 -7.01
CA LEU A 70 12.41 8.91 -6.85
C LEU A 70 12.17 7.87 -5.74
N GLN A 71 13.02 6.84 -5.67
CA GLN A 71 12.97 5.84 -4.59
C GLN A 71 13.19 6.47 -3.21
N ASP A 72 14.17 7.37 -3.08
CA ASP A 72 14.44 8.09 -1.83
C ASP A 72 13.27 9.00 -1.45
N SER A 73 12.76 9.77 -2.41
CA SER A 73 11.57 10.62 -2.22
C SER A 73 10.37 9.81 -1.76
N GLN A 74 10.10 8.66 -2.40
CA GLN A 74 8.97 7.82 -2.06
C GLN A 74 9.10 7.20 -0.66
N ARG A 75 10.30 6.74 -0.26
CA ARG A 75 10.55 6.24 1.10
C ARG A 75 10.36 7.32 2.16
N ALA A 76 10.89 8.52 1.92
CA ALA A 76 10.71 9.65 2.83
C ALA A 76 9.23 10.03 2.96
N TRP A 77 8.50 10.03 1.84
CA TRP A 77 7.07 10.29 1.84
C TRP A 77 6.26 9.22 2.60
N ILE A 78 6.61 7.93 2.47
CA ILE A 78 5.99 6.85 3.27
C ILE A 78 6.19 7.10 4.76
N ALA A 79 7.41 7.45 5.19
CA ALA A 79 7.68 7.74 6.60
C ALA A 79 6.87 8.96 7.10
N PHE A 80 6.74 10.00 6.29
CA PHE A 80 5.85 11.13 6.58
C PHE A 80 4.39 10.69 6.69
N ARG A 81 3.86 9.96 5.71
CA ARG A 81 2.48 9.48 5.67
C ARG A 81 2.12 8.70 6.93
N ASP A 82 2.99 7.76 7.31
CA ASP A 82 2.73 6.88 8.45
C ASP A 82 2.78 7.67 9.77
N ALA A 83 3.72 8.62 9.91
CA ALA A 83 3.79 9.51 11.07
C ALA A 83 2.58 10.45 11.16
N GLU A 84 2.20 11.06 10.03
CA GLU A 84 1.06 11.97 9.94
C GLU A 84 -0.25 11.24 10.26
N CYS A 85 -0.50 10.07 9.67
CA CYS A 85 -1.74 9.35 9.92
C CYS A 85 -1.82 8.73 11.32
N LYS A 86 -0.68 8.43 11.95
CA LYS A 86 -0.66 8.12 13.38
C LYS A 86 -1.11 9.33 14.21
N PHE A 87 -0.57 10.52 13.93
CA PHE A 87 -0.97 11.76 14.60
C PHE A 87 -2.44 12.11 14.35
N ALA A 88 -2.90 12.08 13.10
CA ALA A 88 -4.28 12.40 12.74
C ALA A 88 -5.30 11.51 13.44
N SER A 89 -4.97 10.23 13.68
CA SER A 89 -5.83 9.30 14.42
C SER A 89 -5.70 9.36 15.95
N SER A 90 -4.75 10.14 16.49
CA SER A 90 -4.40 10.05 17.93
C SER A 90 -5.50 10.56 18.86
N GLY A 91 -6.42 11.41 18.38
CA GLY A 91 -7.54 11.91 19.16
C GLY A 91 -8.57 10.83 19.52
N VAL A 92 -8.52 9.68 18.85
CA VAL A 92 -9.42 8.53 19.06
C VAL A 92 -8.65 7.25 19.40
N GLU A 93 -7.40 7.37 19.88
CA GLU A 93 -6.53 6.25 20.23
C GLU A 93 -7.22 5.25 21.18
N GLY A 94 -7.18 3.96 20.84
CA GLY A 94 -7.84 2.87 21.55
C GLY A 94 -9.36 2.77 21.32
N GLY A 95 -9.96 3.73 20.60
CA GLY A 95 -11.38 3.72 20.26
C GLY A 95 -11.69 2.83 19.04
N SER A 96 -12.91 2.29 19.00
CA SER A 96 -13.38 1.44 17.88
C SER A 96 -13.42 2.15 16.52
N VAL A 97 -13.41 3.48 16.51
CA VAL A 97 -13.40 4.33 15.31
C VAL A 97 -11.98 4.65 14.80
N GLN A 98 -10.93 4.40 15.60
CA GLN A 98 -9.55 4.72 15.22
C GLN A 98 -9.11 4.11 13.89
N PRO A 99 -9.41 2.83 13.57
CA PRO A 99 -8.97 2.23 12.30
C PRO A 99 -9.58 2.92 11.08
N MET A 100 -10.85 3.31 11.15
CA MET A 100 -11.52 4.08 10.09
C MET A 100 -10.86 5.44 9.88
N ILE A 101 -10.60 6.20 10.96
CA ILE A 101 -9.95 7.51 10.85
C ILE A 101 -8.53 7.39 10.29
N HIS A 102 -7.76 6.41 10.78
CA HIS A 102 -6.41 6.14 10.29
C HIS A 102 -6.40 5.77 8.80
N SER A 103 -7.29 4.86 8.39
CA SER A 103 -7.40 4.42 6.98
C SER A 103 -7.84 5.57 6.07
N GLY A 104 -8.76 6.41 6.51
CA GLY A 104 -9.17 7.62 5.77
C GLY A 104 -8.02 8.61 5.57
N CYS A 105 -7.17 8.82 6.58
CA CYS A 105 -5.96 9.62 6.43
C CYS A 105 -5.01 9.01 5.39
N LEU A 106 -4.74 7.71 5.49
CA LEU A 106 -3.86 7.00 4.55
C LEU A 106 -4.36 7.18 3.12
N GLN A 107 -5.65 6.94 2.90
CA GLN A 107 -6.29 7.11 1.60
C GLN A 107 -6.11 8.53 1.06
N GLY A 108 -6.43 9.56 1.85
CA GLY A 108 -6.32 10.96 1.42
C GLY A 108 -4.91 11.36 1.01
N LEU A 109 -3.89 10.97 1.80
CA LEU A 109 -2.49 11.25 1.47
C LEU A 109 -2.04 10.46 0.24
N ILE A 110 -2.46 9.20 0.11
CA ILE A 110 -2.15 8.36 -1.05
C ILE A 110 -2.76 8.97 -2.32
N ASP A 111 -4.03 9.38 -2.29
CA ASP A 111 -4.70 9.99 -3.45
C ASP A 111 -3.99 11.27 -3.90
N ALA A 112 -3.58 12.12 -2.96
CA ALA A 112 -2.79 13.31 -3.27
C ALA A 112 -1.43 12.95 -3.91
N ARG A 113 -0.77 11.90 -3.43
CA ARG A 113 0.50 11.42 -4.01
C ARG A 113 0.29 10.82 -5.40
N VAL A 114 -0.81 10.09 -5.64
CA VAL A 114 -1.20 9.61 -6.96
C VAL A 114 -1.36 10.78 -7.93
N THR A 115 -2.06 11.85 -7.53
CA THR A 115 -2.18 13.06 -8.35
C THR A 115 -0.81 13.69 -8.65
N GLN A 116 0.05 13.79 -7.64
CA GLN A 116 1.40 14.32 -7.82
C GLN A 116 2.22 13.50 -8.81
N LEU A 117 2.29 12.18 -8.64
CA LEU A 117 3.00 11.29 -9.56
C LEU A 117 2.36 11.31 -10.97
N GLY A 118 1.03 11.37 -11.03
CA GLY A 118 0.28 11.51 -12.28
C GLY A 118 0.63 12.79 -13.05
N SER A 119 1.03 13.88 -12.38
CA SER A 119 1.52 15.08 -13.07
C SER A 119 2.84 14.84 -13.80
N TYR A 120 3.77 14.09 -13.21
CA TYR A 120 5.04 13.72 -13.86
C TYR A 120 4.84 12.77 -15.04
N LEU A 121 3.71 12.06 -15.08
CA LEU A 121 3.37 11.22 -16.23
C LEU A 121 2.84 12.02 -17.42
N LYS A 122 2.54 13.31 -17.27
CA LYS A 122 2.04 14.18 -18.35
C LYS A 122 3.13 15.04 -19.00
N CYS A 123 4.38 14.79 -18.68
CA CYS A 123 5.47 15.62 -19.19
C CYS A 123 5.66 15.45 -20.69
N GLU A 124 5.94 16.58 -21.33
CA GLU A 124 6.20 16.71 -22.76
C GLU A 124 7.72 16.78 -23.01
N GLU A 125 8.14 16.42 -24.22
CA GLU A 125 9.55 16.53 -24.60
C GLU A 125 10.03 17.99 -24.53
N GLY A 126 11.13 18.23 -23.83
CA GLY A 126 11.71 19.57 -23.65
C GLY A 126 11.16 20.37 -22.46
N ASP A 127 10.21 19.84 -21.69
CA ASP A 127 9.78 20.48 -20.42
C ASP A 127 10.87 20.36 -19.35
N LEU A 128 11.65 21.44 -19.19
CA LEU A 128 12.73 21.53 -18.21
C LEU A 128 12.24 21.53 -16.74
N SER A 129 10.95 21.72 -16.51
CA SER A 129 10.37 21.66 -15.16
C SER A 129 10.03 20.23 -14.74
N CYS A 130 10.01 19.28 -15.68
CA CYS A 130 9.62 17.91 -15.38
C CYS A 130 10.80 16.99 -15.00
N PRO A 131 10.66 16.19 -13.92
CA PRO A 131 11.69 15.22 -13.53
C PRO A 131 11.67 13.89 -14.30
N VAL A 132 10.76 13.70 -15.25
CA VAL A 132 10.54 12.43 -15.97
C VAL A 132 10.60 12.68 -17.49
N PRO A 133 11.32 11.86 -18.28
CA PRO A 133 11.39 12.01 -19.74
C PRO A 133 10.01 12.04 -20.35
N GLY A 134 9.74 12.98 -21.28
CA GLY A 134 8.45 13.15 -21.94
C GLY A 134 7.90 11.90 -22.62
N GLN A 135 6.58 11.88 -22.89
CA GLN A 135 5.96 10.89 -23.77
C GLN A 135 5.88 11.41 -25.20
#